data_AF-A0A850DFW8-F1
#
_entry.id   AF-A0A850DFW8-F1
#
_cell.length_a   1.000
_cell.length_b   1.000
_cell.length_c   1.000
_cell.angle_alpha   90.00
_cell.angle_beta   90.00
_cell.angle_gamma   90.00
#
_symmetry.space_group_name_H-M   'P 1'
#
loop_
_entity.id
_entity.type
_entity.pdbx_description
1 polymer ?
#
loop_
_entity_poly.entity_id
_entity_poly.type
_entity_poly.pdbx_seq_one_letter_code
_entity_poly.pdbx_strand_id
1 'polypeptide(L)'
;MAETKVEELLDATLDAEELALASEEVRATLSALWNAEGSRMRTRLLDAMHKRAESHQHEVTTALRDREAEDIARARGIFANFRRTLTESIDRLTREIDAEQELLTLDLPDIARAQQEQRRTDLRRMNERRISLDEEELREVDAIRERYADVKPHISAVAVVFALTPTDAQPGALR
;
A
#
# COMPACT_ATOMS: atom_id res chain seq x y z
N MET A 1 4.63 -22.42 -6.01
CA MET A 1 4.83 -23.59 -6.89
C MET A 1 4.09 -24.82 -6.36
N ALA A 2 4.42 -25.38 -5.18
CA ALA A 2 3.69 -26.54 -4.63
C ALA A 2 2.31 -26.15 -4.06
N GLU A 3 2.22 -25.02 -3.36
CA GLU A 3 0.99 -24.55 -2.71
C GLU A 3 -0.08 -24.10 -3.72
N THR A 4 0.30 -23.33 -4.74
CA THR A 4 -0.55 -22.95 -5.88
C THR A 4 -1.16 -24.18 -6.58
N LYS A 5 -0.35 -25.24 -6.73
CA LYS A 5 -0.78 -26.48 -7.38
C LYS A 5 -1.72 -27.31 -6.51
N VAL A 6 -1.65 -27.17 -5.18
CA VAL A 6 -2.59 -27.78 -4.23
C VAL A 6 -3.90 -26.99 -4.19
N GLU A 7 -3.84 -25.65 -4.25
CA GLU A 7 -5.02 -24.78 -4.35
C GLU A 7 -5.80 -25.03 -5.65
N GLU A 8 -5.13 -25.09 -6.81
CA GLU A 8 -5.74 -25.44 -8.10
C GLU A 8 -6.39 -26.85 -8.08
N LEU A 9 -5.77 -27.82 -7.40
CA LEU A 9 -6.31 -29.17 -7.24
C LEU A 9 -7.54 -29.19 -6.35
N LEU A 10 -7.53 -28.40 -5.26
CA LEU A 10 -8.66 -28.23 -4.35
C LEU A 10 -9.84 -27.55 -5.06
N ASP A 11 -9.59 -26.49 -5.82
CA ASP A 11 -10.62 -25.78 -6.59
C ASP A 11 -11.28 -26.72 -7.60
N ALA A 12 -10.47 -27.45 -8.38
CA ALA A 12 -10.97 -28.43 -9.34
C ALA A 12 -11.71 -29.63 -8.70
N THR A 13 -11.38 -30.00 -7.46
CA THR A 13 -12.10 -31.09 -6.75
C THR A 13 -13.35 -30.61 -6.04
N LEU A 14 -13.41 -29.34 -5.63
CA LEU A 14 -14.60 -28.72 -5.04
C LEU A 14 -15.62 -28.27 -6.11
N ASP A 15 -15.18 -28.03 -7.34
CA ASP A 15 -16.04 -27.73 -8.50
C ASP A 15 -16.53 -28.98 -9.25
N ALA A 16 -16.24 -30.19 -8.75
CA ALA A 16 -16.69 -31.42 -9.40
C ALA A 16 -18.22 -31.55 -9.37
N GLU A 17 -18.84 -31.82 -10.53
CA GLU A 17 -20.31 -32.01 -10.67
C GLU A 17 -20.87 -33.17 -9.81
N GLU A 18 -20.01 -34.04 -9.27
CA GLU A 18 -20.38 -35.25 -8.53
C GLU A 18 -20.04 -35.20 -7.02
N LEU A 19 -20.14 -34.03 -6.38
CA LEU A 19 -20.05 -33.95 -4.92
C LEU A 19 -21.31 -34.50 -4.24
N ALA A 20 -21.17 -35.62 -3.54
CA ALA A 20 -22.24 -36.22 -2.73
C ALA A 20 -21.99 -36.01 -1.23
N LEU A 21 -23.06 -35.73 -0.49
CA LEU A 21 -23.01 -35.69 0.98
C LEU A 21 -22.68 -37.08 1.54
N ALA A 22 -21.67 -37.15 2.40
CA ALA A 22 -21.37 -38.35 3.16
C ALA A 22 -22.54 -38.74 4.09
N SER A 23 -22.62 -40.02 4.44
CA SER A 23 -23.66 -40.53 5.35
C SER A 23 -23.66 -39.80 6.70
N GLU A 24 -24.81 -39.79 7.37
CA GLU A 24 -24.94 -39.15 8.69
C GLU A 24 -23.96 -39.71 9.72
N GLU A 25 -23.73 -41.02 9.71
CA GLU A 25 -22.78 -41.68 10.61
C GLU A 25 -21.34 -41.15 10.43
N VAL A 26 -20.89 -41.01 9.19
CA VAL A 26 -19.57 -40.49 8.84
C VAL A 26 -19.43 -39.03 9.27
N ARG A 27 -20.47 -38.21 9.00
CA ARG A 27 -20.49 -36.79 9.38
C ARG A 27 -20.48 -36.60 10.91
N ALA A 28 -21.23 -37.41 11.65
CA ALA A 28 -21.24 -37.40 13.11
C ALA A 28 -19.88 -37.79 13.68
N THR A 29 -19.25 -38.83 13.13
CA THR A 29 -17.93 -39.31 13.54
C THR A 29 -16.85 -38.25 13.31
N LEU A 30 -16.81 -37.63 12.13
CA LEU A 30 -15.87 -36.53 11.84
C LEU A 30 -16.08 -35.33 12.74
N SER A 31 -17.34 -34.97 13.01
CA SER A 31 -17.66 -33.88 13.91
C SER A 31 -17.16 -34.16 15.33
N ALA A 32 -17.31 -35.40 15.81
CA ALA A 32 -16.78 -35.81 17.10
C ALA A 32 -15.25 -35.78 17.14
N LEU A 33 -14.58 -36.32 16.11
CA LEU A 33 -13.12 -36.31 15.99
C LEU A 33 -12.55 -34.89 15.92
N TRP A 34 -13.23 -33.98 15.22
CA TRP A 34 -12.85 -32.56 15.15
C TRP A 34 -13.00 -31.85 16.50
N ASN A 35 -14.14 -32.04 17.16
CA ASN A 35 -14.46 -31.39 18.42
C ASN A 35 -13.79 -32.02 19.65
N ALA A 36 -13.20 -33.20 19.50
CA ALA A 36 -12.46 -33.87 20.57
C ALA A 36 -11.37 -32.95 21.14
N GLU A 37 -11.19 -33.01 22.46
CA GLU A 37 -10.10 -32.33 23.14
C GLU A 37 -8.76 -32.90 22.65
N GLY A 38 -7.83 -32.01 22.28
CA GLY A 38 -6.55 -32.43 21.69
C GLY A 38 -6.67 -33.07 20.29
N SER A 39 -7.77 -32.84 19.56
CA SER A 39 -7.93 -33.34 18.19
C SER A 39 -6.73 -32.99 17.31
N ARG A 40 -5.99 -34.03 16.88
CA ARG A 40 -4.82 -33.89 16.01
C ARG A 40 -5.17 -33.20 14.69
N MET A 41 -6.40 -33.40 14.18
CA MET A 41 -6.88 -32.74 12.95
C MET A 41 -6.99 -31.24 13.16
N ARG A 42 -7.63 -30.82 14.25
CA ARG A 42 -7.80 -29.41 14.59
C ARG A 42 -6.45 -28.75 14.88
N THR A 43 -5.60 -29.37 15.70
CA THR A 43 -4.27 -28.83 16.02
C THR A 43 -3.43 -28.62 14.75
N ARG A 44 -3.36 -29.62 13.86
CA ARG A 44 -2.58 -29.49 12.62
C ARG A 44 -3.10 -28.38 11.70
N LEU A 45 -4.43 -28.22 11.58
CA LEU A 45 -5.00 -27.13 10.80
C LEU A 45 -4.64 -25.77 11.41
N LEU A 46 -4.82 -25.61 12.72
CA LEU A 46 -4.52 -24.36 13.43
C LEU A 46 -3.03 -24.01 13.32
N ASP A 47 -2.13 -24.97 13.48
CA ASP A 47 -0.68 -24.76 13.33
C ASP A 47 -0.32 -24.31 11.91
N ALA A 48 -0.90 -24.96 10.90
CA ALA A 48 -0.67 -24.59 9.50
C ALA A 48 -1.26 -23.20 9.18
N MET A 49 -2.46 -22.90 9.67
CA MET A 49 -3.09 -21.58 9.53
C MET A 49 -2.27 -20.50 10.22
N HIS A 50 -1.77 -20.75 11.43
CA HIS A 50 -0.92 -19.79 12.15
C HIS A 50 0.35 -19.50 11.37
N LYS A 51 1.06 -20.53 10.91
CA LYS A 51 2.27 -20.37 10.11
C LYS A 51 2.01 -19.60 8.81
N ARG A 52 0.89 -19.89 8.13
CA ARG A 52 0.50 -19.16 6.92
C ARG A 52 0.13 -17.71 7.23
N ALA A 53 -0.58 -17.46 8.32
CA ALA A 53 -0.91 -16.12 8.77
C ALA A 53 0.35 -15.30 9.10
N GLU A 54 1.31 -15.87 9.82
CA GLU A 54 2.60 -15.23 10.10
C GLU A 54 3.37 -14.91 8.82
N SER A 55 3.44 -15.86 7.89
CA SER A 55 4.13 -15.68 6.61
C SER A 55 3.47 -14.56 5.79
N HIS A 56 2.14 -14.59 5.67
CA HIS A 56 1.38 -13.57 4.97
C HIS A 56 1.49 -12.20 5.63
N GLN A 57 1.43 -12.14 6.96
CA GLN A 57 1.62 -10.89 7.71
C GLN A 57 3.01 -10.31 7.45
N HIS A 58 4.04 -11.15 7.40
CA HIS A 58 5.41 -10.73 7.09
C HIS A 58 5.52 -10.17 5.67
N GLU A 59 4.95 -10.85 4.68
CA GLU A 59 4.90 -10.40 3.28
C GLU A 59 4.19 -9.06 3.15
N VAL A 60 2.98 -8.93 3.73
CA VAL A 60 2.21 -7.69 3.69
C VAL A 60 2.96 -6.55 4.39
N THR A 61 3.56 -6.82 5.55
CA THR A 61 4.37 -5.81 6.26
C THR A 61 5.54 -5.33 5.41
N THR A 62 6.20 -6.23 4.70
CA THR A 62 7.31 -5.90 3.81
C THR A 62 6.83 -5.07 2.62
N ALA A 63 5.76 -5.49 1.96
CA ALA A 63 5.16 -4.77 0.84
C ALA A 63 4.69 -3.36 1.23
N LEU A 64 4.14 -3.19 2.43
CA LEU A 64 3.72 -1.87 2.94
C LEU A 64 4.91 -0.95 3.20
N ARG A 65 6.03 -1.48 3.73
CA ARG A 65 7.27 -0.72 3.90
C ARG A 65 7.88 -0.30 2.57
N ASP A 66 7.90 -1.20 1.59
CA ASP A 66 8.41 -0.87 0.25
C ASP A 66 7.55 0.23 -0.38
N ARG A 67 6.22 0.13 -0.26
CA ARG A 67 5.28 1.13 -0.76
C ARG A 67 5.41 2.47 -0.03
N GLU A 68 5.62 2.47 1.28
CA GLU A 68 5.92 3.68 2.05
C GLU A 68 7.19 4.36 1.52
N ALA A 69 8.26 3.60 1.31
CA ALA A 69 9.52 4.12 0.79
C ALA A 69 9.38 4.70 -0.62
N GLU A 70 8.62 4.03 -1.50
CA GLU A 70 8.31 4.53 -2.84
C GLU A 70 7.48 5.81 -2.82
N ASP A 71 6.45 5.89 -1.96
CA ASP A 71 5.61 7.08 -1.80
C ASP A 71 6.44 8.27 -1.29
N ILE A 72 7.30 8.05 -0.29
CA ILE A 72 8.22 9.09 0.23
C ILE A 72 9.20 9.53 -0.87
N ALA A 73 9.80 8.59 -1.60
CA ALA A 73 10.73 8.90 -2.68
C ALA A 73 10.05 9.72 -3.79
N ARG A 74 8.81 9.37 -4.13
CA ARG A 74 7.99 10.10 -5.10
C ARG A 74 7.70 11.53 -4.63
N ALA A 75 7.25 11.70 -3.38
CA ALA A 75 6.98 13.02 -2.80
C ALA A 75 8.24 13.90 -2.84
N ARG A 76 9.37 13.39 -2.35
CA ARG A 76 10.67 14.09 -2.40
C ARG A 76 11.09 14.45 -3.82
N GLY A 77 10.88 13.56 -4.78
CA GLY A 77 11.16 13.82 -6.19
C GLY A 77 10.31 14.95 -6.79
N ILE A 78 9.02 15.02 -6.40
CA ILE A 78 8.12 16.11 -6.80
C ILE A 78 8.62 17.45 -6.21
N PHE A 79 8.91 17.50 -4.91
CA PHE A 79 9.43 18.71 -4.26
C PHE A 79 10.79 19.14 -4.84
N ALA A 80 11.69 18.21 -5.12
CA ALA A 80 12.97 18.50 -5.77
C ALA A 80 12.78 19.14 -7.16
N ASN A 81 11.84 18.63 -7.96
CA ASN A 81 11.51 19.21 -9.26
C ASN A 81 10.88 20.60 -9.14
N PHE A 82 10.02 20.82 -8.14
CA PHE A 82 9.48 22.16 -7.86
C PHE A 82 10.57 23.14 -7.45
N ARG A 83 11.47 22.75 -6.53
CA ARG A 83 12.61 23.57 -6.10
C ARG A 83 13.50 23.96 -7.27
N ARG A 84 13.81 23.00 -8.16
CA ARG A 84 14.59 23.26 -9.38
C ARG A 84 13.88 24.26 -10.30
N THR A 85 12.64 23.99 -10.66
CA THR A 85 11.85 24.86 -11.55
C THR A 85 11.70 26.27 -10.98
N LEU A 86 11.49 26.39 -9.67
CA LEU A 86 11.35 27.67 -8.99
C LEU A 86 12.67 28.45 -8.97
N THR A 87 13.79 27.77 -8.72
CA THR A 87 15.13 28.38 -8.75
C THR A 87 15.47 28.86 -10.16
N GLU A 88 15.26 28.03 -11.18
CA GLU A 88 15.47 28.41 -12.59
C GLU A 88 14.63 29.64 -12.98
N SER A 89 13.38 29.71 -12.49
CA SER A 89 12.48 30.82 -12.77
C SER A 89 12.88 32.11 -12.02
N ILE A 90 13.33 32.00 -10.77
CA ILE A 90 13.88 33.12 -9.99
C ILE A 90 15.13 33.67 -10.66
N ASP A 91 16.05 32.80 -11.09
CA ASP A 91 17.30 33.21 -11.75
C ASP A 91 17.02 33.94 -13.07
N ARG A 92 16.07 33.43 -13.87
CA ARG A 92 15.66 34.08 -15.11
C ARG A 92 15.06 35.46 -14.84
N LEU A 93 14.10 35.56 -13.91
CA LEU A 93 13.43 36.81 -13.60
C LEU A 93 14.41 37.85 -13.02
N THR A 94 15.37 37.41 -12.21
CA THR A 94 16.43 38.28 -11.66
C THR A 94 17.27 38.87 -12.79
N ARG A 95 17.74 38.05 -13.74
CA ARG A 95 18.52 38.54 -14.89
C ARG A 95 17.74 39.51 -15.77
N GLU A 96 16.45 39.25 -15.99
CA GLU A 96 15.57 40.15 -16.75
C GLU A 96 15.42 41.51 -16.05
N ILE A 97 15.24 41.51 -14.72
CA ILE A 97 15.16 42.73 -13.91
C ILE A 97 16.48 43.50 -13.94
N ASP A 98 17.62 42.82 -13.86
CA ASP A 98 18.94 43.45 -13.87
C ASP A 98 19.28 44.05 -15.24
N ALA A 99 19.01 43.31 -16.33
CA ALA A 99 19.21 43.78 -17.69
C ALA A 99 18.32 44.99 -18.03
N GLU A 100 17.07 45.00 -17.54
CA GLU A 100 16.23 46.19 -17.65
C GLU A 100 16.79 47.35 -16.82
N GLN A 101 17.24 47.12 -15.58
CA GLN A 101 17.85 48.19 -14.77
C GLN A 101 19.05 48.87 -15.43
N GLU A 102 19.88 48.15 -16.17
CA GLU A 102 20.98 48.74 -16.94
C GLU A 102 20.50 49.63 -18.11
N LEU A 103 19.34 49.33 -18.69
CA LEU A 103 18.71 50.17 -19.73
C LEU A 103 17.93 51.38 -19.16
N LEU A 104 17.57 51.37 -17.87
CA LEU A 104 16.67 52.35 -17.22
C LEU A 104 17.37 53.64 -16.74
N THR A 105 18.37 54.15 -17.47
CA THR A 105 18.96 55.49 -17.22
C THR A 105 18.12 56.66 -17.75
N LEU A 106 16.90 56.40 -18.22
CA LEU A 106 16.00 57.37 -18.86
C LEU A 106 14.66 57.51 -18.11
N ASP A 107 13.96 58.63 -18.28
CA ASP A 107 12.60 58.85 -17.74
C ASP A 107 11.60 57.87 -18.39
N LEU A 108 11.25 56.80 -17.69
CA LEU A 108 10.29 55.82 -18.19
C LEU A 108 8.83 56.22 -17.93
N PRO A 109 7.91 55.88 -18.85
CA PRO A 109 6.47 56.02 -18.64
C PRO A 109 5.99 55.28 -17.38
N ASP A 110 4.96 55.81 -16.70
CA ASP A 110 4.39 55.25 -15.47
C ASP A 110 4.02 53.76 -15.58
N ILE A 111 3.56 53.33 -16.76
CA ILE A 111 3.19 51.94 -17.05
C ILE A 111 4.40 51.00 -16.91
N ALA A 112 5.58 51.42 -17.35
CA ALA A 112 6.79 50.60 -17.27
C ALA A 112 7.31 50.50 -15.83
N ARG A 113 7.17 51.57 -15.04
CA ARG A 113 7.49 51.56 -13.59
C ARG A 113 6.59 50.59 -12.82
N ALA A 114 5.29 50.61 -13.08
CA ALA A 114 4.33 49.69 -12.46
C ALA A 114 4.64 48.22 -12.81
N GLN A 115 5.02 47.94 -14.06
CA GLN A 115 5.44 46.59 -14.46
C GLN A 115 6.71 46.13 -13.73
N GLN A 116 7.69 47.02 -13.52
CA GLN A 116 8.92 46.71 -12.79
C GLN A 116 8.64 46.39 -11.31
N GLU A 117 7.77 47.17 -10.67
CA GLU A 117 7.34 46.93 -9.29
C GLU A 117 6.58 45.61 -9.13
N GLN A 118 5.75 45.26 -10.12
CA GLN A 118 5.05 43.98 -10.18
C GLN A 118 6.05 42.82 -10.24
N ARG A 119 7.04 42.87 -11.14
CA ARG A 119 8.06 41.81 -11.26
C ARG A 119 8.90 41.65 -9.99
N ARG A 120 9.27 42.75 -9.32
CA ARG A 120 9.95 42.71 -8.01
C ARG A 120 9.08 42.06 -6.93
N THR A 121 7.78 42.32 -6.96
CA THR A 121 6.83 41.70 -6.03
C THR A 121 6.68 40.20 -6.31
N ASP A 122 6.60 39.81 -7.58
CA ASP A 122 6.54 38.39 -7.97
C ASP A 122 7.83 37.66 -7.59
N LEU A 123 9.00 38.27 -7.78
CA LEU A 123 10.28 37.72 -7.32
C LEU A 123 10.30 37.49 -5.80
N ARG A 124 9.78 38.43 -5.00
CA ARG A 124 9.66 38.26 -3.54
C ARG A 124 8.77 37.07 -3.19
N ARG A 125 7.58 36.99 -3.78
CA ARG A 125 6.64 35.87 -3.58
C ARG A 125 7.24 34.53 -3.96
N MET A 126 8.00 34.46 -5.05
CA MET A 126 8.69 33.24 -5.47
C MET A 126 9.78 32.82 -4.48
N ASN A 127 10.51 33.78 -3.90
CA ASN A 127 11.50 33.50 -2.86
C ASN A 127 10.85 33.03 -1.54
N GLU A 128 9.75 33.67 -1.13
CA GLU A 128 8.94 33.23 0.02
C GLU A 128 8.42 31.81 -0.19
N ARG A 129 7.90 31.52 -1.39
CA ARG A 129 7.47 30.18 -1.77
C ARG A 129 8.61 29.17 -1.67
N ARG A 130 9.82 29.53 -2.12
CA ARG A 130 10.99 28.64 -2.04
C ARG A 130 11.31 28.26 -0.59
N ILE A 131 11.18 29.20 0.34
CA ILE A 131 11.43 28.97 1.78
C ILE A 131 10.36 28.04 2.37
N SER A 132 9.08 28.20 1.99
CA SER A 132 8.01 27.36 2.53
C SER A 132 8.02 25.91 2.04
N LEU A 133 8.69 25.62 0.92
CA LEU A 133 8.70 24.28 0.32
C LEU A 133 9.33 23.22 1.22
N ASP A 134 10.35 23.55 2.00
CA ASP A 134 11.03 22.57 2.86
C ASP A 134 10.13 22.12 4.02
N GLU A 135 9.39 23.05 4.62
CA GLU A 135 8.40 22.74 5.66
C GLU A 135 7.19 21.98 5.11
N GLU A 136 6.79 22.27 3.87
CA GLU A 136 5.73 21.52 3.18
C GLU A 136 6.17 20.10 2.85
N GLU A 137 7.40 19.90 2.39
CA GLU A 137 7.95 18.57 2.12
C GLU A 137 8.01 17.72 3.38
N LEU A 138 8.46 18.29 4.50
CA LEU A 138 8.49 17.58 5.79
C LEU A 138 7.09 17.15 6.22
N ARG A 139 6.11 18.06 6.16
CA ARG A 139 4.72 17.74 6.49
C ARG A 139 4.12 16.66 5.61
N GLU A 140 4.41 16.69 4.30
CA GLU A 140 3.93 15.66 3.38
C GLU A 140 4.56 14.29 3.68
N VAL A 141 5.87 14.24 3.93
CA VAL A 141 6.56 13.00 4.30
C VAL A 141 6.01 12.43 5.61
N ASP A 142 5.73 13.27 6.59
CA ASP A 142 5.17 12.82 7.87
C ASP A 142 3.72 12.33 7.73
N ALA A 143 2.91 13.00 6.92
CA ALA A 143 1.56 12.53 6.59
C ALA A 143 1.56 11.16 5.86
N ILE A 144 2.53 10.94 4.97
CA ILE A 144 2.71 9.64 4.31
C ILE A 144 3.05 8.57 5.36
N ARG A 145 4.00 8.83 6.26
CA ARG A 145 4.38 7.87 7.34
C ARG A 145 3.19 7.51 8.22
N GLU A 146 2.39 8.50 8.61
CA GLU A 146 1.23 8.28 9.46
C GLU A 146 0.20 7.35 8.81
N ARG A 147 0.00 7.46 7.48
CA ARG A 147 -0.88 6.56 6.72
C ARG A 147 -0.47 5.09 6.80
N TYR A 148 0.83 4.80 6.93
CA TYR A 148 1.35 3.43 7.01
C TYR A 148 1.55 2.94 8.45
N ALA A 149 1.29 3.77 9.47
CA ALA A 149 1.52 3.42 10.88
C ALA A 149 0.41 2.54 11.50
N ASP A 150 -0.86 2.72 11.11
CA ASP A 150 -2.01 2.01 11.71
C ASP A 150 -2.61 0.96 10.76
N VAL A 151 -1.85 -0.10 10.51
CA VAL A 151 -2.31 -1.25 9.69
C VAL A 151 -3.10 -2.20 10.59
N LYS A 152 -4.43 -2.20 10.46
CA LYS A 152 -5.32 -3.09 11.23
C LYS A 152 -5.56 -4.41 10.50
N PRO A 153 -5.21 -5.57 11.08
CA PRO A 153 -5.58 -6.86 10.50
C PRO A 153 -7.10 -7.07 10.58
N HIS A 154 -7.68 -7.54 9.48
CA HIS A 154 -9.09 -7.94 9.44
C HIS A 154 -9.21 -9.43 9.79
N ILE A 155 -10.08 -9.75 10.75
CA ILE A 155 -10.42 -11.13 11.10
C ILE A 155 -11.64 -11.53 10.28
N SER A 156 -11.52 -12.59 9.49
CA SER A 156 -12.63 -13.20 8.76
C SER A 156 -13.09 -14.48 9.46
N ALA A 157 -14.40 -14.65 9.60
CA ALA A 157 -14.97 -15.92 10.02
C ALA A 157 -14.88 -16.92 8.86
N VAL A 158 -14.46 -18.15 9.14
CA VAL A 158 -14.25 -19.19 8.12
C VAL A 158 -15.01 -20.46 8.53
N ALA A 159 -15.58 -21.15 7.55
CA ALA A 159 -16.14 -22.49 7.74
C ALA A 159 -15.14 -23.55 7.28
N VAL A 160 -15.06 -24.67 7.99
CA VAL A 160 -14.21 -25.82 7.63
C VAL A 160 -15.07 -26.84 6.88
N VAL A 161 -14.61 -27.24 5.70
CA VAL A 161 -15.24 -28.31 4.89
C VAL A 161 -14.29 -29.50 4.84
N PHE A 162 -14.80 -30.71 5.05
CA PHE A 162 -14.05 -31.95 4.92
C PHE A 162 -14.35 -32.59 3.57
N ALA A 163 -13.34 -32.69 2.70
CA ALA A 163 -13.40 -33.50 1.50
C ALA A 163 -12.88 -34.91 1.81
N LEU A 164 -13.66 -35.93 1.45
CA LEU A 164 -13.35 -37.34 1.70
C LEU A 164 -13.30 -38.07 0.37
N THR A 165 -12.43 -39.08 0.28
CA THR A 165 -12.50 -40.03 -0.83
C THR A 165 -13.72 -40.94 -0.67
N PRO A 166 -14.23 -41.56 -1.76
CA PRO A 166 -15.34 -42.52 -1.66
C PRO A 166 -15.06 -43.68 -0.70
N THR A 167 -13.79 -44.07 -0.55
CA THR A 167 -13.37 -45.13 0.38
C THR A 167 -13.48 -44.67 1.83
N ASP A 168 -13.07 -43.44 2.13
CA ASP A 168 -13.14 -42.88 3.49
C ASP A 168 -14.57 -42.50 3.90
N ALA A 169 -15.46 -42.31 2.92
CA ALA A 169 -16.88 -42.04 3.13
C ALA A 169 -17.72 -43.30 3.44
N GLN A 170 -17.11 -44.49 3.51
CA GLN A 170 -17.78 -45.73 3.91
C GLN A 170 -18.02 -45.77 5.43
N PRO A 171 -19.18 -46.27 5.90
CA PRO A 171 -19.43 -46.47 7.33
C PRO A 171 -18.35 -47.32 8.00
N GLY A 172 -17.81 -46.84 9.13
CA GLY A 172 -16.77 -47.54 9.89
C GLY A 172 -15.33 -47.42 9.35
N ALA A 173 -15.11 -46.69 8.24
CA ALA A 173 -13.76 -46.42 7.71
C ALA A 173 -12.97 -45.41 8.55
N LEU A 174 -13.66 -44.49 9.24
CA LEU A 174 -13.08 -43.51 10.15
C LEU A 174 -13.17 -44.06 11.58
N ARG A 175 -12.07 -44.62 12.10
CA ARG A 175 -11.93 -45.08 13.48
C ARG A 175 -10.71 -44.47 14.14
#